data_AF-A0A3S1GX22-F1
#
_entry.id   AF-A0A3S1GX22-F1
#
_cell.length_a   1.000
_cell.length_b   1.000
_cell.length_c   1.000
_cell.angle_alpha   90.00
_cell.angle_beta   90.00
_cell.angle_gamma   90.00
#
_symmetry.space_group_name_H-M   'P 1'
#
loop_
_entity.id
_entity.type
_entity.pdbx_description
1 polymer ?
#
loop_
_entity_poly.entity_id
_entity_poly.type
_entity_poly.pdbx_seq_one_letter_code
_entity_poly.pdbx_strand_id
1 'polypeptide(L)' 'MADVTRLTLQELTLRAARGLGKVDTLGHRGVTLVTADEVEAMAGMLALFGLVPVPPGGPVPERLIVNAMEGRK' A
#
# COMPACT_ATOMS: atom_id res chain seq x y z
N MET A 1 10.66 21.84 -14.96
CA MET A 1 10.90 20.55 -14.28
C MET A 1 9.93 20.48 -13.13
N ALA A 2 8.83 19.73 -13.29
CA ALA A 2 7.83 19.57 -12.24
C ALA A 2 8.44 18.75 -11.09
N ASP A 3 8.20 19.23 -9.88
CA ASP A 3 8.70 18.68 -8.62
C ASP A 3 8.32 17.19 -8.47
N VAL A 4 9.32 16.34 -8.21
CA VAL A 4 9.22 14.86 -8.09
C VAL A 4 8.70 14.46 -6.70
N THR A 5 8.05 15.38 -5.99
CA THR A 5 7.58 15.22 -4.61
C THR A 5 6.06 15.08 -4.62
N ARG A 6 5.60 13.83 -4.81
CA ARG A 6 5.12 12.93 -3.74
C ARG A 6 3.75 13.37 -3.23
N LEU A 7 2.74 12.56 -3.53
CA LEU A 7 1.44 12.60 -2.85
C LEU A 7 1.63 12.87 -1.36
N THR A 8 0.86 13.80 -0.82
CA THR A 8 0.80 14.00 0.63
C THR A 8 0.35 12.70 1.30
N LEU A 9 0.71 12.47 2.57
CA LEU A 9 0.23 11.30 3.31
C LEU A 9 -1.30 11.21 3.28
N GLN A 10 -1.99 12.35 3.32
CA GLN A 10 -3.45 12.41 3.24
C GLN A 10 -3.98 11.92 1.89
N GLU A 11 -3.42 12.40 0.78
CA GLU A 11 -3.83 11.97 -0.57
C GLU A 11 -3.53 10.49 -0.80
N LEU A 12 -2.36 10.02 -0.36
CA LEU A 12 -1.97 8.62 -0.40
C LEU A 12 -2.97 7.76 0.39
N THR A 13 -3.25 8.14 1.63
CA THR A 13 -4.19 7.41 2.51
C THR A 13 -5.59 7.39 1.92
N LEU A 14 -6.08 8.52 1.41
CA LEU A 14 -7.43 8.61 0.82
C LEU A 14 -7.57 7.73 -0.43
N ARG A 15 -6.56 7.71 -1.31
CA ARG A 15 -6.56 6.85 -2.50
C ARG A 15 -6.51 5.37 -2.11
N ALA A 16 -5.63 5.00 -1.18
CA ALA A 16 -5.54 3.65 -0.67
C ALA A 16 -6.86 3.18 -0.05
N ALA A 17 -7.51 4.03 0.76
CA ALA A 17 -8.80 3.72 1.40
C ALA A 17 -9.92 3.50 0.38
N ARG A 18 -9.96 4.27 -0.72
CA ARG A 18 -10.93 4.08 -1.81
C ARG A 18 -10.71 2.75 -2.53
N GLY A 19 -9.46 2.44 -2.87
CA GLY A 19 -9.10 1.15 -3.48
C GLY A 19 -9.47 -0.03 -2.58
N LEU A 20 -9.12 0.05 -1.29
CA LEU A 20 -9.47 -0.95 -0.29
C LEU A 20 -10.98 -1.14 -0.16
N GLY A 21 -11.75 -0.05 -0.10
CA GLY A 21 -13.21 -0.10 -0.02
C GLY A 21 -13.86 -0.84 -1.18
N LYS A 22 -13.31 -0.72 -2.40
CA LYS A 22 -13.77 -1.51 -3.57
C LYS A 22 -13.55 -3.00 -3.35
N VAL A 23 -12.35 -3.39 -2.94
CA VAL A 23 -11.99 -4.80 -2.68
C VAL A 23 -12.86 -5.39 -1.58
N ASP A 24 -13.03 -4.65 -0.48
CA ASP A 24 -13.82 -5.07 0.68
C ASP A 24 -15.31 -5.25 0.33
N THR A 25 -15.90 -4.28 -0.39
CA THR A 25 -17.34 -4.29 -0.70
C THR A 25 -17.70 -5.27 -1.83
N LEU A 26 -16.84 -5.40 -2.84
CA LEU A 26 -17.16 -6.09 -4.10
C LEU A 26 -16.37 -7.40 -4.31
N GLY A 27 -15.51 -7.78 -3.36
CA GLY A 27 -14.67 -8.98 -3.44
C GLY A 27 -13.80 -9.01 -4.71
N HIS A 28 -13.80 -10.16 -5.40
CA HIS A 28 -13.03 -10.34 -6.64
C HIS A 28 -13.32 -9.30 -7.72
N ARG A 29 -14.57 -8.82 -7.82
CA ARG A 29 -14.92 -7.74 -8.75
C ARG A 29 -14.29 -6.41 -8.34
N GLY A 30 -14.17 -6.15 -7.04
CA GLY A 30 -13.48 -4.98 -6.53
C GLY A 30 -12.03 -4.91 -6.95
N VAL A 31 -11.35 -6.07 -6.95
CA VAL A 31 -9.95 -6.20 -7.39
C VAL A 31 -9.74 -5.80 -8.85
N THR A 32 -10.72 -6.02 -9.73
CA THR A 32 -10.60 -5.60 -11.14
C THR A 32 -10.97 -4.13 -11.37
N LEU A 33 -11.48 -3.44 -10.35
CA LEU A 33 -11.94 -2.05 -10.41
C LEU A 33 -10.99 -1.07 -9.71
N VAL A 34 -9.93 -1.56 -9.08
CA VAL A 34 -8.89 -0.67 -8.54
C VAL A 34 -8.08 -0.06 -9.68
N THR A 35 -7.79 1.24 -9.59
CA THR A 35 -6.96 1.94 -10.57
C THR A 35 -5.47 1.75 -10.26
N ALA A 36 -4.60 2.02 -11.22
CA ALA A 36 -3.15 2.00 -11.00
C ALA A 36 -2.75 2.94 -9.84
N ASP A 37 -3.31 4.15 -9.78
CA ASP A 37 -3.07 5.12 -8.71
C ASP A 37 -3.49 4.61 -7.32
N GLU A 38 -4.58 3.84 -7.24
CA GLU A 38 -5.03 3.24 -5.98
C GLU A 38 -4.10 2.09 -5.58
N VAL A 39 -3.63 1.29 -6.55
CA VAL A 39 -2.64 0.22 -6.30
C VAL A 39 -1.31 0.80 -5.83
N GLU A 40 -0.81 1.85 -6.49
CA GLU A 40 0.40 2.57 -6.07
C GLU A 40 0.23 3.13 -4.65
N ALA A 41 -0.92 3.74 -4.35
CA ALA A 41 -1.20 4.27 -3.03
C ALA A 41 -1.25 3.19 -1.95
N MET A 42 -1.90 2.05 -2.22
CA MET A 42 -1.92 0.90 -1.32
C MET A 42 -0.50 0.35 -1.09
N ALA A 43 0.30 0.17 -2.15
CA ALA A 43 1.68 -0.27 -2.04
C ALA A 43 2.54 0.71 -1.21
N GLY A 44 2.35 2.01 -1.42
CA GLY A 44 3.00 3.05 -0.65
C GLY A 44 2.65 2.99 0.84
N MET A 45 1.37 2.81 1.17
CA MET A 45 0.93 2.64 2.56
C MET A 45 1.52 1.39 3.21
N LEU A 46 1.57 0.25 2.49
CA LEU A 46 2.21 -0.97 2.98
C LEU A 46 3.70 -0.75 3.29
N ALA A 47 4.43 -0.07 2.40
CA ALA A 47 5.83 0.28 2.63
C ALA A 47 6.01 1.23 3.83
N LEU A 48 5.12 2.22 3.98
CA LEU A 48 5.13 3.14 5.14
C LEU A 48 4.86 2.41 6.47
N PHE A 49 4.02 1.39 6.47
CA PHE A 49 3.82 0.51 7.63
C PHE A 49 4.94 -0.53 7.81
N GLY A 50 5.98 -0.50 6.98
CA GLY A 50 7.16 -1.32 7.11
C GLY A 50 7.04 -2.71 6.48
N LEU A 51 6.09 -2.94 5.57
CA LEU A 51 6.04 -4.17 4.79
C LEU A 51 7.25 -4.21 3.84
N VAL A 52 8.00 -5.30 3.90
CA VAL A 52 9.13 -5.56 3.01
C VAL A 52 8.62 -6.15 1.69
N PRO A 53 8.87 -5.50 0.53
CA PRO A 53 8.45 -6.05 -0.75
C PRO A 53 9.25 -7.31 -1.09
N VAL A 54 8.56 -8.33 -1.59
CA VAL A 54 9.17 -9.54 -2.14
C VAL A 54 9.16 -9.45 -3.67
N PRO A 55 10.32 -9.38 -4.34
CA PRO A 55 10.36 -9.38 -5.79
C PRO A 55 9.80 -10.67 -6.39
N PRO A 56 9.24 -10.65 -7.62
CA PRO A 56 8.80 -11.86 -8.29
C PRO A 56 9.91 -12.90 -8.42
N GLY A 57 9.67 -14.12 -7.89
CA GLY A 57 10.67 -15.20 -7.87
C GLY A 57 11.83 -15.01 -6.89
N GLY A 58 11.84 -13.92 -6.11
CA GLY A 58 12.84 -13.66 -5.09
C GLY A 58 12.65 -14.49 -3.82
N PRO A 59 13.70 -14.65 -3.00
CA PRO A 59 13.58 -15.30 -1.70
C PRO A 59 12.71 -14.47 -0.75
N VAL A 60 11.87 -15.14 0.04
CA VAL A 60 11.05 -14.48 1.07
C VAL A 60 11.95 -14.12 2.27
N PRO A 61 11.97 -12.85 2.71
CA PRO A 61 12.73 -12.46 3.90
C PRO A 61 12.22 -13.14 5.18
N GLU A 62 13.10 -13.37 6.14
CA GLU A 62 12.73 -13.92 7.46
C GLU A 62 11.75 -13.03 8.24
N ARG A 63 11.77 -11.71 7.98
CA ARG A 63 10.85 -10.72 8.55
C ARG A 63 10.20 -9.90 7.45
N LEU A 64 8.88 -9.93 7.38
CA LEU A 64 8.10 -9.18 6.39
C LEU A 64 7.67 -7.80 6.90
N ILE A 65 7.70 -7.54 8.20
CA ILE A 65 7.38 -6.24 8.79
C ILE A 65 8.56 -5.80 9.66
N VAL A 66 9.20 -4.68 9.29
CA VAL A 66 10.41 -4.19 9.98
C VAL A 66 10.12 -3.05 10.97
N ASN A 67 8.96 -2.40 10.85
CA ASN A 67 8.55 -1.25 11.68
C ASN A 67 7.24 -1.51 12.41
N ALA A 68 6.91 -2.77 12.74
CA ALA A 68 5.76 -3.07 13.58
C ALA A 68 5.92 -2.21 14.83
N MET A 69 5.04 -1.23 15.02
CA MET A 69 5.04 -0.32 16.16
C MET A 69 5.23 -1.17 17.41
N GLU A 70 6.46 -1.24 17.92
CA GLU A 70 6.74 -1.85 19.22
C GLU A 70 5.83 -1.12 20.19
N GLY A 71 4.93 -1.88 20.82
CA GLY A 71 3.73 -1.37 21.45
C GLY A 71 4.00 -0.04 22.14
N ARG A 72 3.33 1.02 21.67
CA ARG A 72 3.19 2.22 22.50
C ARG A 72 2.46 1.74 23.76
N LYS A 73 3.22 1.61 24.85
CA LYS A 73 2.71 1.44 26.21
C LYS A 73 1.70 2.52 26.53
#